data_AF-A0A973AUK3-F1
#
_entry.id   AF-A0A973AUK3-F1
#
_cell.length_a   1.000
_cell.length_b   1.000
_cell.length_c   1.000
_cell.angle_alpha   90.00
_cell.angle_beta   90.00
_cell.angle_gamma   90.00
#
_symmetry.space_group_name_H-M   'P 1'
#
loop_
_entity.id
_entity.type
_entity.pdbx_description
1 polymer ?
#
loop_
_entity_poly.entity_id
_entity_poly.type
_entity_poly.pdbx_seq_one_letter_code
_entity_poly.pdbx_strand_id
1 'polypeptide(L)'
;MKYFISLFLMFSSFCYAGPEDRPGLDFTSFGEIAIQHRGRVKPFDTFASESLQFVTGKKEWKGKGSVECIVGWLFNFDREWENEEMIKIPYKPLKVEMGLDAEKIFFSFNALQGNQGLARVLKEAGSKTRNKERLSDLDKKAVNVQNQLELIGDIFTGQSFTILPNPQGLTADWFPITNLNVQGGLPYASDVTEGIALNLKSLVEGFLNKDPKLWNDSVIKVTAMLSQGLGKGVYPESYQIKREIFYNHLRPFRLAWGVYVLAFILLVIYIVGQNKFIGNLGLIAVFSGLAIHTYGFTVRCLIAGRPPVTNMYESVIWVTWGCVFFSMWVWLAYKNSIIPAAATVFAIMGLVLADNLPFVLDPSINPLEPVLRSNYWLTIHVLTITLSYAAFALSLCLGNVVMGYYVFRPTHTAHIQNQSLYM
;
A
#
# COMPACT_ATOMS: atom_id res chain seq x y z
N MET A 1 16.03 -52.87 9.66
CA MET A 1 15.78 -51.63 8.90
C MET A 1 14.42 -51.67 8.19
N LYS A 2 13.33 -51.95 8.92
CA LYS A 2 11.94 -52.02 8.42
C LYS A 2 10.91 -51.51 9.46
N TYR A 3 11.36 -50.78 10.48
CA TYR A 3 10.52 -50.27 11.57
C TYR A 3 10.72 -48.77 11.85
N PHE A 4 11.09 -47.98 10.83
CA PHE A 4 11.30 -46.53 10.97
C PHE A 4 10.44 -45.67 10.01
N ILE A 5 9.51 -46.30 9.27
CA ILE A 5 8.65 -45.62 8.27
C ILE A 5 7.17 -45.56 8.72
N SER A 6 6.82 -46.17 9.86
CA SER A 6 5.42 -46.28 10.31
C SER A 6 5.00 -45.26 11.39
N LEU A 7 5.83 -44.27 11.74
CA LEU A 7 5.52 -43.28 12.78
C LEU A 7 5.40 -41.83 12.24
N PHE A 8 5.32 -41.64 10.92
CA PHE A 8 5.11 -40.33 10.29
C PHE A 8 3.72 -40.19 9.63
N LEU A 9 2.81 -41.15 9.85
CA LEU A 9 1.48 -41.21 9.22
C LEU A 9 0.32 -41.29 10.23
N MET A 10 0.46 -40.69 11.42
CA MET A 10 -0.67 -40.46 12.34
C MET A 10 -0.65 -39.06 12.97
N PHE A 11 -0.30 -38.05 12.18
CA PHE A 11 -0.62 -36.64 12.44
C PHE A 11 -1.12 -35.99 11.15
N SER A 12 -2.19 -36.54 10.58
CA SER A 12 -2.87 -35.98 9.42
C SER A 12 -4.37 -36.15 9.55
N SER A 13 -4.93 -35.57 10.61
CA SER A 13 -6.38 -35.33 10.75
C SER A 13 -6.62 -34.13 11.67
N PHE A 14 -5.91 -33.05 11.37
CA PHE A 14 -6.36 -31.65 11.52
C PHE A 14 -5.60 -30.87 10.45
N CYS A 15 -5.79 -31.24 9.19
CA CYS A 15 -5.50 -30.31 8.11
C CYS A 15 -6.56 -29.21 8.21
N TYR A 16 -6.24 -28.13 8.94
CA TYR A 16 -6.80 -26.83 8.59
C TYR A 16 -6.38 -26.60 7.14
N ALA A 17 -7.28 -26.90 6.21
CA ALA A 17 -7.01 -26.76 4.79
C ALA A 17 -6.78 -25.28 4.53
N GLY A 18 -5.53 -24.90 4.32
CA GLY A 18 -5.20 -23.57 3.82
C GLY A 18 -5.87 -23.32 2.47
N PRO A 19 -5.84 -22.09 1.96
CA PRO A 19 -6.57 -21.72 0.76
C PRO A 19 -6.14 -22.59 -0.43
N GLU A 20 -7.11 -23.10 -1.18
CA GLU A 20 -6.88 -24.12 -2.20
C GLU A 20 -6.30 -23.53 -3.50
N ASP A 21 -5.49 -24.30 -4.20
CA ASP A 21 -4.96 -23.92 -5.51
C ASP A 21 -6.01 -24.04 -6.62
N ARG A 22 -6.00 -23.05 -7.51
CA ARG A 22 -6.95 -22.87 -8.61
C ARG A 22 -6.21 -22.60 -9.92
N PRO A 23 -5.50 -23.61 -10.47
CA PRO A 23 -4.70 -23.43 -11.66
C PRO A 23 -5.56 -23.05 -12.87
N GLY A 24 -5.07 -22.11 -13.67
CA GLY A 24 -5.71 -21.69 -14.92
C GLY A 24 -6.76 -20.58 -14.80
N LEU A 25 -7.20 -20.24 -13.59
CA LEU A 25 -8.07 -19.08 -13.38
C LEU A 25 -7.26 -17.78 -13.58
N ASP A 26 -7.70 -16.92 -14.50
CA ASP A 26 -7.06 -15.63 -14.74
C ASP A 26 -7.56 -14.57 -13.74
N PHE A 27 -6.74 -14.29 -12.74
CA PHE A 27 -6.99 -13.21 -11.79
C PHE A 27 -6.52 -11.84 -12.30
N THR A 28 -5.71 -11.79 -13.36
CA THR A 28 -5.19 -10.54 -13.92
C THR A 28 -6.31 -9.75 -14.56
N SER A 29 -7.11 -10.41 -15.41
CA SER A 29 -8.29 -9.80 -16.05
C SER A 29 -9.33 -9.37 -15.02
N PHE A 30 -9.54 -10.15 -13.95
CA PHE A 30 -10.44 -9.76 -12.86
C PHE A 30 -9.94 -8.52 -12.11
N GLY A 31 -8.61 -8.40 -11.94
CA GLY A 31 -7.95 -7.24 -11.34
C GLY A 31 -8.19 -5.92 -12.09
N GLU A 32 -8.53 -5.96 -13.38
CA GLU A 32 -8.85 -4.77 -14.19
C GLU A 32 -10.29 -4.25 -13.98
N ILE A 33 -11.18 -5.00 -13.33
CA ILE A 33 -12.53 -4.52 -13.02
C ILE A 33 -12.44 -3.31 -12.08
N ALA A 34 -13.20 -2.25 -12.36
CA ALA A 34 -13.24 -1.09 -11.49
C ALA A 34 -14.15 -1.36 -10.28
N ILE A 35 -13.71 -0.91 -9.11
CA ILE A 35 -14.45 -0.98 -7.85
C ILE A 35 -14.37 0.37 -7.17
N GLN A 36 -15.47 0.82 -6.56
CA GLN A 36 -15.46 2.03 -5.76
C GLN A 36 -15.29 1.70 -4.27
N HIS A 37 -14.17 2.08 -3.67
CA HIS A 37 -13.96 1.88 -2.23
C HIS A 37 -13.70 3.22 -1.56
N ARG A 38 -14.48 3.50 -0.49
CA ARG A 38 -14.46 4.79 0.22
C ARG A 38 -14.70 5.99 -0.71
N GLY A 39 -15.58 5.87 -1.71
CA GLY A 39 -15.88 6.95 -2.65
C GLY A 39 -14.81 7.22 -3.73
N ARG A 40 -13.76 6.40 -3.83
CA ARG A 40 -12.79 6.44 -4.94
C ARG A 40 -12.93 5.19 -5.80
N VAL A 41 -13.14 5.39 -7.10
CA VAL A 41 -13.08 4.32 -8.09
C VAL A 41 -11.61 3.97 -8.39
N LYS A 42 -11.27 2.68 -8.31
CA LYS A 42 -9.91 2.16 -8.51
C LYS A 42 -9.98 0.76 -9.14
N PRO A 43 -8.88 0.23 -9.71
CA PRO A 43 -8.83 -1.17 -10.14
C PRO A 43 -9.04 -2.13 -8.97
N PHE A 44 -9.69 -3.27 -9.23
CA PHE A 44 -9.86 -4.32 -8.24
C PHE A 44 -8.52 -4.85 -7.74
N ASP A 45 -7.49 -4.93 -8.59
CA ASP A 45 -6.12 -5.24 -8.18
C ASP A 45 -5.62 -4.32 -7.05
N THR A 46 -5.88 -3.01 -7.18
CA THR A 46 -5.47 -2.04 -6.16
C THR A 46 -6.24 -2.25 -4.88
N PHE A 47 -7.57 -2.35 -4.96
CA PHE A 47 -8.40 -2.66 -3.79
C PHE A 47 -7.92 -3.95 -3.10
N ALA A 48 -7.64 -4.99 -3.88
CA ALA A 48 -7.23 -6.27 -3.33
C ALA A 48 -5.86 -6.21 -2.66
N SER A 49 -4.88 -5.54 -3.29
CA SER A 49 -3.56 -5.35 -2.70
C SER A 49 -3.60 -4.50 -1.43
N GLU A 50 -4.42 -3.44 -1.39
CA GLU A 50 -4.60 -2.60 -0.20
C GLU A 50 -5.27 -3.39 0.93
N SER A 51 -6.35 -4.11 0.64
CA SER A 51 -7.09 -4.92 1.61
C SER A 51 -6.25 -6.05 2.19
N LEU A 52 -5.54 -6.81 1.34
CA LEU A 52 -4.68 -7.89 1.80
C LEU A 52 -3.51 -7.35 2.64
N GLN A 53 -2.90 -6.23 2.22
CA GLN A 53 -1.80 -5.62 2.98
C GLN A 53 -2.28 -5.04 4.31
N PHE A 54 -3.48 -4.47 4.37
CA PHE A 54 -4.06 -3.96 5.60
C PHE A 54 -4.29 -5.06 6.63
N VAL A 55 -4.78 -6.23 6.20
CA VAL A 55 -5.06 -7.37 7.09
C VAL A 55 -3.78 -8.15 7.45
N THR A 56 -2.96 -8.50 6.45
CA THR A 56 -1.85 -9.46 6.62
C THR A 56 -0.48 -8.78 6.73
N GLY A 57 -0.37 -7.53 6.28
CA GLY A 57 0.90 -6.83 6.12
C GLY A 57 1.71 -7.27 4.90
N LYS A 58 1.17 -8.16 4.07
CA LYS A 58 1.82 -8.72 2.88
C LYS A 58 0.97 -8.45 1.65
N LYS A 59 1.61 -8.46 0.48
CA LYS A 59 0.93 -8.33 -0.83
C LYS A 59 0.55 -9.67 -1.46
N GLU A 60 1.04 -10.76 -0.88
CA GLU A 60 0.75 -12.14 -1.25
C GLU A 60 0.60 -12.94 0.05
N TRP A 61 -0.26 -13.96 0.03
CA TRP A 61 -0.48 -14.83 1.18
C TRP A 61 -0.38 -16.29 0.77
N LYS A 62 0.53 -17.05 1.41
CA LYS A 62 0.78 -18.47 1.11
C LYS A 62 0.97 -18.78 -0.40
N GLY A 63 1.65 -17.89 -1.13
CA GLY A 63 1.91 -18.05 -2.56
C GLY A 63 0.78 -17.59 -3.49
N LYS A 64 -0.32 -17.07 -2.92
CA LYS A 64 -1.47 -16.54 -3.66
C LYS A 64 -1.38 -15.03 -3.80
N GLY A 65 -1.75 -14.53 -4.98
CA GLY A 65 -1.83 -13.10 -5.26
C GLY A 65 -2.95 -12.41 -4.47
N SER A 66 -2.88 -11.09 -4.34
CA SER A 66 -3.90 -10.30 -3.64
C SER A 66 -5.30 -10.50 -4.21
N VAL A 67 -5.45 -10.45 -5.53
CA VAL A 67 -6.75 -10.65 -6.20
C VAL A 67 -7.33 -12.03 -5.88
N GLU A 68 -6.53 -13.08 -6.00
CA GLU A 68 -6.95 -14.45 -5.66
C GLU A 68 -7.40 -14.57 -4.19
N CYS A 69 -6.64 -13.98 -3.25
CA CYS A 69 -6.98 -14.01 -1.84
C CYS A 69 -8.33 -13.33 -1.56
N ILE A 70 -8.52 -12.12 -2.07
CA ILE A 70 -9.74 -11.35 -1.81
C ILE A 70 -10.96 -11.95 -2.51
N VAL A 71 -10.80 -12.52 -3.71
CA VAL A 71 -11.84 -13.33 -4.35
C VAL A 71 -12.17 -14.57 -3.51
N GLY A 72 -11.16 -15.21 -2.92
CA GLY A 72 -11.35 -16.30 -1.96
C GLY A 72 -12.15 -15.87 -0.72
N TRP A 73 -11.87 -14.68 -0.18
CA TRP A 73 -12.66 -14.12 0.92
C TRP A 73 -14.08 -13.80 0.50
N LEU A 74 -14.31 -13.40 -0.75
CA LEU A 74 -15.65 -13.08 -1.23
C LEU A 74 -16.49 -14.35 -1.46
N PHE A 75 -15.90 -15.42 -2.02
CA PHE A 75 -16.67 -16.57 -2.52
C PHE A 75 -16.62 -17.82 -1.64
N ASN A 76 -15.60 -17.97 -0.78
CA ASN A 76 -15.44 -19.19 0.00
C ASN A 76 -14.85 -18.95 1.40
N PHE A 77 -15.24 -17.85 2.06
CA PHE A 77 -14.68 -17.44 3.35
C PHE A 77 -14.84 -18.50 4.44
N ASP A 78 -16.08 -18.94 4.67
CA ASP A 78 -16.45 -19.86 5.77
C ASP A 78 -15.79 -21.23 5.65
N ARG A 79 -15.30 -21.61 4.46
CA ARG A 79 -14.66 -22.92 4.25
C ARG A 79 -13.13 -22.86 4.25
N GLU A 80 -12.55 -21.80 3.67
CA GLU A 80 -11.09 -21.71 3.45
C GLU A 80 -10.39 -20.67 4.32
N TRP A 81 -11.08 -19.63 4.78
CA TRP A 81 -10.42 -18.41 5.28
C TRP A 81 -10.81 -18.01 6.71
N GLU A 82 -11.99 -18.39 7.21
CA GLU A 82 -12.44 -18.01 8.56
C GLU A 82 -11.47 -18.45 9.67
N ASN A 83 -10.81 -19.59 9.47
CA ASN A 83 -9.86 -20.20 10.40
C ASN A 83 -8.40 -20.00 9.96
N GLU A 84 -8.16 -19.37 8.80
CA GLU A 84 -6.83 -19.08 8.31
C GLU A 84 -6.19 -17.95 9.13
N GLU A 85 -5.01 -18.20 9.67
CA GLU A 85 -4.31 -17.25 10.54
C GLU A 85 -3.62 -16.16 9.73
N MET A 86 -4.40 -15.19 9.26
CA MET A 86 -3.93 -14.13 8.36
C MET A 86 -3.97 -12.73 8.97
N ILE A 87 -4.73 -12.51 10.05
CA ILE A 87 -4.91 -11.19 10.64
C ILE A 87 -3.69 -10.88 11.52
N LYS A 88 -2.91 -9.88 11.12
CA LYS A 88 -1.65 -9.53 11.79
C LYS A 88 -1.89 -8.63 13.00
N ILE A 89 -1.52 -9.09 14.20
CA ILE A 89 -1.56 -8.32 15.44
C ILE A 89 -0.14 -8.27 16.06
N PRO A 90 0.69 -7.26 15.72
CA PRO A 90 2.06 -7.19 16.21
C PRO A 90 2.18 -6.65 17.65
N TYR A 91 1.17 -5.92 18.16
CA TYR A 91 1.28 -5.20 19.42
C TYR A 91 1.03 -6.10 20.63
N LYS A 92 2.09 -6.45 21.36
CA LYS A 92 2.03 -7.38 22.50
C LYS A 92 1.02 -6.98 23.60
N PRO A 93 0.95 -5.72 24.07
CA PRO A 93 0.02 -5.37 25.15
C PRO A 93 -1.45 -5.60 24.80
N LEU A 94 -1.84 -5.37 23.55
CA LEU A 94 -3.20 -5.65 23.09
C LEU A 94 -3.51 -7.16 23.10
N LYS A 95 -2.55 -8.01 22.68
CA LYS A 95 -2.73 -9.47 22.72
C LYS A 95 -2.95 -9.99 24.14
N VAL A 96 -2.21 -9.45 25.11
CA VAL A 96 -2.38 -9.79 26.54
C VAL A 96 -3.78 -9.42 27.02
N GLU A 97 -4.28 -8.22 26.73
CA GLU A 97 -5.62 -7.79 27.12
C GLU A 97 -6.73 -8.62 26.44
N MET A 98 -6.48 -9.08 25.22
CA MET A 98 -7.38 -9.97 24.47
C MET A 98 -7.35 -11.43 24.95
N GLY A 99 -6.45 -11.79 25.87
CA GLY A 99 -6.23 -13.18 26.29
C GLY A 99 -5.62 -14.06 25.20
N LEU A 100 -4.92 -13.47 24.23
CA LEU A 100 -4.26 -14.15 23.12
C LEU A 100 -2.79 -14.46 23.43
N ASP A 101 -2.22 -15.41 22.69
CA ASP A 101 -0.79 -15.72 22.75
C ASP A 101 0.07 -14.48 22.38
N ALA A 102 0.90 -14.04 23.33
CA ALA A 102 1.73 -12.85 23.21
C ALA A 102 2.89 -13.00 22.21
N GLU A 103 3.31 -14.22 21.88
CA GLU A 103 4.38 -14.49 20.91
C GLU A 103 3.83 -14.71 19.49
N LYS A 104 2.58 -15.16 19.36
CA LYS A 104 1.93 -15.33 18.07
C LYS A 104 1.64 -13.99 17.38
N ILE A 105 1.89 -13.91 16.07
CA ILE A 105 1.73 -12.66 15.28
C ILE A 105 0.43 -12.66 14.47
N PHE A 106 -0.01 -13.81 14.00
CA PHE A 106 -1.18 -13.94 13.14
C PHE A 106 -2.31 -14.69 13.84
N PHE A 107 -3.54 -14.28 13.59
CA PHE A 107 -4.75 -14.85 14.17
C PHE A 107 -5.82 -15.01 13.09
N SER A 108 -6.71 -15.98 13.28
CA SER A 108 -7.85 -16.21 12.39
C SER A 108 -9.00 -15.26 12.69
N PHE A 109 -9.87 -15.02 11.71
CA PHE A 109 -11.08 -14.22 11.91
C PHE A 109 -11.96 -14.80 13.03
N ASN A 110 -12.17 -16.11 13.04
CA ASN A 110 -12.98 -16.80 14.04
C ASN A 110 -12.46 -16.58 15.48
N ALA A 111 -11.14 -16.72 15.70
CA ALA A 111 -10.53 -16.47 17.01
C ALA A 111 -10.67 -15.01 17.52
N LEU A 112 -10.88 -14.05 16.63
CA LEU A 112 -10.97 -12.63 16.98
C LEU A 112 -12.41 -12.13 17.07
N GLN A 113 -13.30 -12.68 16.25
CA GLN A 113 -14.70 -12.32 16.24
C GLN A 113 -15.35 -12.66 17.60
N GLY A 114 -15.97 -11.67 18.23
CA GLY A 114 -16.57 -11.86 19.56
C GLY A 114 -15.56 -11.97 20.72
N ASN A 115 -14.27 -11.66 20.51
CA ASN A 115 -13.29 -11.65 21.58
C ASN A 115 -13.66 -10.59 22.65
N GLN A 116 -13.87 -11.04 23.89
CA GLN A 116 -14.34 -10.18 24.98
C GLN A 116 -13.31 -9.12 25.39
N GLY A 117 -12.02 -9.43 25.33
CA GLY A 117 -10.96 -8.46 25.65
C GLY A 117 -10.88 -7.35 24.62
N LEU A 118 -10.97 -7.68 23.33
CA LEU A 118 -11.08 -6.69 22.26
C LEU A 118 -12.31 -5.79 22.44
N ALA A 119 -13.48 -6.39 22.72
CA ALA A 119 -14.71 -5.63 22.94
C ALA A 119 -14.62 -4.66 24.13
N ARG A 120 -13.92 -5.06 25.21
CA ARG A 120 -13.67 -4.18 26.37
C ARG A 120 -12.85 -2.97 25.98
N VAL A 121 -11.71 -3.18 25.32
CA VAL A 121 -10.82 -2.10 24.89
C VAL A 121 -11.52 -1.15 23.92
N LEU A 122 -12.29 -1.69 22.98
CA LEU A 122 -13.05 -0.88 22.02
C LEU A 122 -14.12 -0.02 22.71
N LYS A 123 -14.78 -0.55 23.74
CA LYS A 123 -15.76 0.20 24.53
C LYS A 123 -15.10 1.39 25.26
N GLU A 124 -13.92 1.17 25.84
CA GLU A 124 -13.14 2.23 26.49
C GLU A 124 -12.66 3.28 25.47
N ALA A 125 -12.12 2.86 24.33
CA ALA A 125 -11.71 3.74 23.24
C ALA A 125 -12.87 4.60 22.72
N GLY A 126 -14.06 4.00 22.56
CA GLY A 126 -15.28 4.72 22.19
C GLY A 126 -15.70 5.75 23.25
N SER A 127 -15.56 5.42 24.54
CA SER A 127 -15.83 6.38 25.62
C SER A 127 -14.87 7.57 25.61
N LYS A 128 -13.56 7.31 25.50
CA LYS A 128 -12.52 8.36 25.40
C LYS A 128 -12.78 9.28 24.20
N THR A 129 -13.12 8.71 23.05
CA THR A 129 -13.44 9.48 21.85
C THR A 129 -14.64 10.42 22.07
N ARG A 130 -15.72 9.93 22.71
CA ARG A 130 -16.89 10.76 23.06
C ARG A 130 -16.54 11.88 24.03
N ASN A 131 -15.64 11.63 24.97
CA ASN A 131 -15.14 12.61 25.93
C ASN A 131 -14.07 13.55 25.36
N LYS A 132 -13.70 13.42 24.07
CA LYS A 132 -12.60 14.16 23.43
C LYS A 132 -11.24 13.93 24.12
N GLU A 133 -11.06 12.78 24.75
CA GLU A 133 -9.81 12.36 25.34
C GLU A 133 -8.88 11.75 24.29
N ARG A 134 -7.56 11.88 24.50
CA ARG A 134 -6.55 11.31 23.60
C ARG A 134 -6.53 9.80 23.73
N LEU A 135 -6.70 9.11 22.60
CA LEU A 135 -6.55 7.65 22.52
C LEU A 135 -5.10 7.22 22.83
N SER A 136 -4.97 6.23 23.69
CA SER A 136 -3.71 5.52 23.94
C SER A 136 -3.33 4.66 22.73
N ASP A 137 -2.09 4.17 22.69
CA ASP A 137 -1.67 3.28 21.61
C ASP A 137 -2.42 1.95 21.65
N LEU A 138 -2.76 1.45 22.84
CA LEU A 138 -3.59 0.26 23.00
C LEU A 138 -4.99 0.46 22.38
N ASP A 139 -5.62 1.61 22.64
CA ASP A 139 -6.92 1.96 22.04
C ASP A 139 -6.84 2.00 20.50
N LYS A 140 -5.83 2.69 19.96
CA LYS A 140 -5.63 2.82 18.50
C LYS A 140 -5.38 1.47 17.84
N LYS A 141 -4.61 0.59 18.48
CA LYS A 141 -4.32 -0.75 17.95
C LYS A 141 -5.56 -1.64 18.00
N ALA A 142 -6.39 -1.54 19.04
CA ALA A 142 -7.68 -2.24 19.09
C ALA A 142 -8.63 -1.78 17.98
N VAL A 143 -8.77 -0.46 17.78
CA VAL A 143 -9.56 0.11 16.67
C VAL A 143 -9.06 -0.39 15.32
N ASN A 144 -7.74 -0.48 15.13
CA ASN A 144 -7.20 -1.02 13.88
C ASN A 144 -7.56 -2.50 13.66
N VAL A 145 -7.55 -3.33 14.70
CA VAL A 145 -7.98 -4.73 14.60
C VAL A 145 -9.48 -4.80 14.27
N GLN A 146 -10.30 -3.96 14.90
CA GLN A 146 -11.73 -3.86 14.58
C GLN A 146 -11.95 -3.50 13.11
N ASN A 147 -11.24 -2.50 12.59
CA ASN A 147 -11.31 -2.11 11.18
C ASN A 147 -10.88 -3.25 10.23
N GLN A 148 -9.93 -4.10 10.63
CA GLN A 148 -9.55 -5.29 9.85
C GLN A 148 -10.68 -6.32 9.81
N LEU A 149 -11.34 -6.56 10.96
CA LEU A 149 -12.50 -7.47 11.03
C LEU A 149 -13.70 -6.93 10.23
N GLU A 150 -13.96 -5.64 10.30
CA GLU A 150 -15.01 -4.98 9.52
C GLU A 150 -14.74 -5.09 8.03
N LEU A 151 -13.52 -4.81 7.56
CA LEU A 151 -13.17 -4.96 6.15
C LEU A 151 -13.37 -6.40 5.66
N ILE A 152 -12.93 -7.40 6.43
CA ILE A 152 -13.14 -8.80 6.08
C ILE A 152 -14.63 -9.12 6.01
N GLY A 153 -15.40 -8.68 7.03
CA GLY A 153 -16.85 -8.75 7.11
C GLY A 153 -17.54 -8.20 5.87
N ASP A 154 -17.22 -6.97 5.50
CA ASP A 154 -17.82 -6.29 4.37
C ASP A 154 -17.44 -6.96 3.04
N ILE A 155 -16.25 -7.56 2.94
CA ILE A 155 -15.83 -8.31 1.75
C ILE A 155 -16.64 -9.61 1.62
N PHE A 156 -16.66 -10.49 2.62
CA PHE A 156 -17.33 -11.78 2.46
C PHE A 156 -18.86 -11.68 2.41
N THR A 157 -19.44 -10.62 2.98
CA THR A 157 -20.88 -10.32 2.83
C THR A 157 -21.22 -9.66 1.49
N GLY A 158 -20.22 -9.25 0.71
CA GLY A 158 -20.39 -8.57 -0.57
C GLY A 158 -20.74 -7.08 -0.47
N GLN A 159 -20.83 -6.50 0.74
CA GLN A 159 -21.12 -5.08 0.96
C GLN A 159 -20.00 -4.16 0.44
N SER A 160 -18.73 -4.57 0.59
CA SER A 160 -17.58 -3.85 0.04
C SER A 160 -17.39 -4.07 -1.46
N PHE A 161 -18.16 -4.95 -2.10
CA PHE A 161 -18.00 -5.30 -3.51
C PHE A 161 -18.89 -4.42 -4.40
N THR A 162 -18.57 -3.12 -4.38
CA THR A 162 -19.20 -1.99 -5.07
C THR A 162 -18.67 -1.82 -6.49
N ILE A 163 -19.03 -2.77 -7.35
CA ILE A 163 -18.61 -2.81 -8.77
C ILE A 163 -19.68 -2.29 -9.74
N LEU A 164 -20.89 -1.98 -9.27
CA LEU A 164 -22.02 -1.57 -10.11
C LEU A 164 -22.01 -0.03 -10.30
N PRO A 165 -21.69 0.49 -11.50
CA PRO A 165 -21.43 1.91 -11.69
C PRO A 165 -22.67 2.80 -11.59
N ASN A 166 -22.61 3.85 -10.79
CA ASN A 166 -23.71 4.80 -10.73
C ASN A 166 -23.78 5.64 -12.02
N PRO A 167 -24.91 5.65 -12.78
CA PRO A 167 -25.04 6.42 -14.02
C PRO A 167 -24.80 7.93 -13.88
N GLN A 168 -24.84 8.47 -12.65
CA GLN A 168 -24.55 9.88 -12.36
C GLN A 168 -23.06 10.23 -12.49
N GLY A 169 -22.15 9.24 -12.56
CA GLY A 169 -20.72 9.46 -12.79
C GLY A 169 -19.80 8.81 -11.75
N LEU A 170 -18.48 8.99 -11.95
CA LEU A 170 -17.43 8.42 -11.09
C LEU A 170 -17.42 8.92 -9.64
N THR A 171 -18.01 10.09 -9.37
CA THR A 171 -18.05 10.72 -8.04
C THR A 171 -19.29 10.35 -7.23
N ALA A 172 -20.30 9.75 -7.87
CA ALA A 172 -21.49 9.28 -7.19
C ALA A 172 -21.23 7.89 -6.57
N ASP A 173 -21.94 7.56 -5.50
CA ASP A 173 -21.78 6.27 -4.83
C ASP A 173 -22.26 5.13 -5.73
N TRP A 174 -21.37 4.18 -5.99
CA TRP A 174 -21.64 2.96 -6.74
C TRP A 174 -22.36 1.95 -5.86
N PHE A 175 -23.08 1.02 -6.49
CA PHE A 175 -23.91 0.05 -5.76
C PHE A 175 -23.13 -1.24 -5.48
N PRO A 176 -23.31 -1.85 -4.29
CA PRO A 176 -22.78 -3.17 -3.99
C PRO A 176 -23.53 -4.25 -4.78
N ILE A 177 -22.89 -5.40 -5.02
CA ILE A 177 -23.53 -6.53 -5.71
C ILE A 177 -24.79 -7.05 -5.00
N THR A 178 -24.93 -6.80 -3.70
CA THR A 178 -26.11 -7.17 -2.92
C THR A 178 -27.39 -6.48 -3.44
N ASN A 179 -27.27 -5.31 -4.09
CA ASN A 179 -28.40 -4.61 -4.70
C ASN A 179 -28.98 -5.34 -5.92
N LEU A 180 -28.28 -6.31 -6.53
CA LEU A 180 -28.82 -7.13 -7.62
C LEU A 180 -30.02 -7.97 -7.19
N ASN A 181 -30.13 -8.29 -5.89
CA ASN A 181 -31.23 -9.07 -5.33
C ASN A 181 -32.42 -8.19 -4.90
N VAL A 182 -32.32 -6.87 -5.02
CA VAL A 182 -33.35 -5.92 -4.58
C VAL A 182 -34.10 -5.38 -5.80
N GLN A 183 -35.39 -5.69 -5.92
CA GLN A 183 -36.22 -5.14 -7.00
C GLN A 183 -36.25 -3.61 -6.96
N GLY A 184 -35.95 -2.96 -8.09
CA GLY A 184 -35.85 -1.51 -8.19
C GLY A 184 -34.63 -0.91 -7.46
N GLY A 185 -33.71 -1.75 -6.95
CA GLY A 185 -32.53 -1.32 -6.21
C GLY A 185 -31.39 -0.75 -7.08
N LEU A 186 -31.53 -0.81 -8.40
CA LEU A 186 -30.54 -0.34 -9.37
C LEU A 186 -31.17 0.51 -10.48
N PRO A 187 -30.48 1.57 -10.93
CA PRO A 187 -30.95 2.45 -11.99
C PRO A 187 -30.61 1.89 -13.40
N TYR A 188 -30.74 0.58 -13.60
CA TYR A 188 -30.51 -0.10 -14.89
C TYR A 188 -31.79 -0.75 -15.41
N ALA A 189 -31.80 -1.08 -16.70
CA ALA A 189 -32.83 -1.94 -17.26
C ALA A 189 -32.75 -3.37 -16.66
N SER A 190 -33.88 -4.07 -16.60
CA SER A 190 -33.98 -5.37 -15.93
C SER A 190 -33.13 -6.45 -16.61
N ASP A 191 -33.08 -6.45 -17.95
CA ASP A 191 -32.28 -7.36 -18.77
C ASP A 191 -30.77 -7.21 -18.51
N VAL A 192 -30.29 -5.97 -18.37
CA VAL A 192 -28.89 -5.68 -17.99
C VAL A 192 -28.59 -6.22 -16.60
N THR A 193 -29.49 -5.97 -15.65
CA THR A 193 -29.34 -6.39 -14.25
C THR A 193 -29.31 -7.92 -14.13
N GLU A 194 -30.22 -8.61 -14.83
CA GLU A 194 -30.27 -10.07 -14.91
C GLU A 194 -29.03 -10.65 -15.57
N GLY A 195 -28.55 -10.04 -16.67
CA GLY A 195 -27.32 -10.43 -17.34
C GLY A 195 -26.08 -10.34 -16.44
N ILE A 196 -25.95 -9.24 -15.68
CA ILE A 196 -24.86 -9.07 -14.71
C ILE A 196 -24.96 -10.12 -13.61
N ALA A 197 -26.14 -10.33 -13.03
CA ALA A 197 -26.35 -11.31 -11.97
C ALA A 197 -26.01 -12.74 -12.43
N LEU A 198 -26.41 -13.12 -13.64
CA LEU A 198 -26.13 -14.45 -14.20
C LEU A 198 -24.63 -14.69 -14.44
N ASN A 199 -23.91 -13.69 -14.96
CA ASN A 199 -22.47 -13.83 -15.20
C ASN A 199 -21.66 -13.75 -13.89
N LEU A 200 -22.09 -12.98 -12.90
CA LEU A 200 -21.49 -13.02 -11.56
C LEU A 200 -21.72 -14.37 -10.89
N LYS A 201 -22.91 -14.95 -11.02
CA LYS A 201 -23.17 -16.32 -10.55
C LYS A 201 -22.25 -17.33 -11.23
N SER A 202 -22.10 -17.25 -12.55
CA SER A 202 -21.19 -18.11 -13.33
C SER A 202 -19.73 -17.97 -12.88
N LEU A 203 -19.32 -16.76 -12.50
CA LEU A 203 -17.99 -16.46 -11.96
C LEU A 203 -17.77 -17.14 -10.59
N VAL A 204 -18.77 -17.10 -9.70
CA VAL A 204 -18.74 -17.84 -8.42
C VAL A 204 -18.67 -19.35 -8.67
N GLU A 205 -19.50 -19.88 -9.55
CA GLU A 205 -19.51 -21.31 -9.89
C GLU A 205 -18.17 -21.76 -10.49
N GLY A 206 -17.59 -20.98 -11.40
CA GLY A 206 -16.26 -21.24 -11.97
C GLY A 206 -15.17 -21.25 -10.90
N PHE A 207 -15.24 -20.33 -9.93
CA PHE A 207 -14.29 -20.27 -8.82
C PHE A 207 -14.40 -21.47 -7.86
N LEU A 208 -15.63 -21.85 -7.50
CA LEU A 208 -15.89 -22.96 -6.57
C LEU A 208 -15.60 -24.33 -7.21
N ASN A 209 -15.94 -24.50 -8.49
CA ASN A 209 -15.70 -25.75 -9.23
C ASN A 209 -14.30 -25.84 -9.85
N LYS A 210 -13.46 -24.80 -9.69
CA LYS A 210 -12.13 -24.70 -10.28
C LYS A 210 -12.16 -24.88 -11.81
N ASP A 211 -13.16 -24.31 -12.48
CA ASP A 211 -13.33 -24.35 -13.93
C ASP A 211 -12.72 -23.08 -14.56
N PRO A 212 -11.53 -23.16 -15.20
CA PRO A 212 -10.88 -22.01 -15.81
C PRO A 212 -11.69 -21.40 -16.95
N LYS A 213 -12.39 -22.23 -17.73
CA LYS A 213 -13.13 -21.77 -18.90
C LYS A 213 -14.32 -20.93 -18.45
N LEU A 214 -15.11 -21.46 -17.51
CA LEU A 214 -16.27 -20.75 -16.97
C LEU A 214 -15.84 -19.45 -16.27
N TRP A 215 -14.77 -19.49 -15.47
CA TRP A 215 -14.23 -18.29 -14.82
C TRP A 215 -13.79 -17.24 -15.85
N ASN A 216 -12.86 -17.57 -16.75
CA ASN A 216 -12.27 -16.63 -17.70
C ASN A 216 -13.32 -16.01 -18.62
N ASP A 217 -14.26 -16.82 -19.15
CA ASP A 217 -15.34 -16.33 -20.00
C ASP A 217 -16.29 -15.39 -19.23
N SER A 218 -16.56 -15.68 -17.96
CA SER A 218 -17.43 -14.85 -17.13
C SER A 218 -16.79 -13.52 -16.77
N VAL A 219 -15.49 -13.48 -16.47
CA VAL A 219 -14.75 -12.22 -16.20
C VAL A 219 -14.86 -11.27 -17.39
N ILE A 220 -14.64 -11.77 -18.60
CA ILE A 220 -14.73 -10.96 -19.82
C ILE A 220 -16.14 -10.40 -20.01
N LYS A 221 -17.17 -11.24 -19.85
CA LYS A 221 -18.58 -10.84 -20.00
C LYS A 221 -19.00 -9.81 -18.94
N VAL A 222 -18.65 -10.02 -17.68
CA VAL A 222 -18.94 -9.05 -16.59
C VAL A 222 -18.26 -7.73 -16.89
N THR A 223 -16.98 -7.73 -17.25
CA THR A 223 -16.24 -6.49 -17.56
C THR A 223 -16.86 -5.74 -18.73
N ALA A 224 -17.28 -6.46 -19.77
CA ALA A 224 -17.98 -5.87 -20.90
C ALA A 224 -19.33 -5.27 -20.47
N MET A 225 -20.13 -5.98 -19.67
CA MET A 225 -21.44 -5.49 -19.21
C MET A 225 -21.33 -4.29 -18.26
N LEU A 226 -20.30 -4.24 -17.41
CA LEU A 226 -20.06 -3.13 -16.47
C LEU A 226 -19.56 -1.86 -17.18
N SER A 227 -19.03 -1.96 -18.40
CA SER A 227 -18.48 -0.83 -19.15
C SER A 227 -19.36 -0.40 -20.33
N GLN A 228 -20.12 -1.33 -20.93
CA GLN A 228 -20.98 -1.06 -22.08
C GLN A 228 -22.29 -0.37 -21.67
N GLY A 229 -22.78 0.52 -22.54
CA GLY A 229 -24.07 1.19 -22.37
C GLY A 229 -24.08 2.34 -21.36
N LEU A 230 -22.97 2.60 -20.65
CA LEU A 230 -22.83 3.73 -19.75
C LEU A 230 -22.35 4.98 -20.49
N GLY A 231 -22.85 6.15 -20.09
CA GLY A 231 -22.41 7.44 -20.63
C GLY A 231 -20.91 7.67 -20.40
N LYS A 232 -20.29 8.52 -21.24
CA LYS A 232 -18.87 8.92 -21.05
C LYS A 232 -18.68 9.50 -19.64
N GLY A 233 -17.63 9.06 -18.94
CA GLY A 233 -17.29 9.54 -17.60
C GLY A 233 -18.04 8.85 -16.46
N VAL A 234 -18.79 7.77 -16.73
CA VAL A 234 -19.42 6.93 -15.70
C VAL A 234 -18.50 5.80 -15.24
N TYR A 235 -17.73 5.21 -16.16
CA TYR A 235 -16.76 4.15 -15.89
C TYR A 235 -15.34 4.64 -16.24
N PRO A 236 -14.29 4.22 -15.50
CA PRO A 236 -12.92 4.63 -15.81
C PRO A 236 -12.46 4.13 -17.18
N GLU A 237 -11.67 4.94 -17.86
CA GLU A 237 -11.08 4.54 -19.14
C GLU A 237 -10.01 3.45 -18.91
N SER A 238 -9.88 2.51 -19.84
CA SER A 238 -8.95 1.37 -19.67
C SER A 238 -7.50 1.80 -19.42
N TYR A 239 -7.05 2.94 -19.97
CA TYR A 239 -5.70 3.45 -19.73
C TYR A 239 -5.51 3.92 -18.27
N GLN A 240 -6.56 4.41 -17.60
CA GLN A 240 -6.49 4.86 -16.20
C GLN A 240 -6.29 3.65 -15.29
N ILE A 241 -7.07 2.58 -15.54
CA ILE A 241 -6.96 1.30 -14.83
C ILE A 241 -5.56 0.70 -15.00
N LYS A 242 -5.12 0.52 -16.26
CA LYS A 242 -3.83 -0.09 -16.57
C LYS A 242 -2.64 0.70 -16.03
N ARG A 243 -2.72 2.04 -16.04
CA ARG A 243 -1.68 2.90 -15.47
C ARG A 243 -1.52 2.69 -13.97
N GLU A 244 -2.62 2.57 -13.23
CA GLU A 244 -2.57 2.35 -11.79
C GLU A 244 -2.05 0.96 -11.42
N ILE A 245 -2.52 -0.08 -12.13
CA ILE A 245 -2.00 -1.45 -11.98
C ILE A 245 -0.49 -1.47 -12.25
N PHE A 246 -0.05 -0.90 -13.38
CA PHE A 246 1.37 -0.80 -13.72
C PHE A 246 2.18 -0.07 -12.66
N TYR A 247 1.67 1.05 -12.15
CA TYR A 247 2.32 1.82 -11.08
C TYR A 247 2.52 0.98 -9.80
N ASN A 248 1.49 0.20 -9.40
CA ASN A 248 1.53 -0.65 -8.22
C ASN A 248 2.53 -1.81 -8.35
N HIS A 249 2.65 -2.39 -9.55
CA HIS A 249 3.63 -3.44 -9.84
C HIS A 249 5.06 -2.90 -9.96
N LEU A 250 5.26 -1.76 -10.61
CA LEU A 250 6.57 -1.15 -10.82
C LEU A 250 7.22 -0.73 -9.49
N ARG A 251 6.42 -0.29 -8.51
CA ARG A 251 6.90 0.19 -7.19
C ARG A 251 8.04 1.21 -7.34
N PRO A 252 7.81 2.37 -7.97
CA PRO A 252 8.86 3.30 -8.34
C PRO A 252 9.71 3.78 -7.14
N PHE A 253 9.12 3.94 -5.96
CA PHE A 253 9.88 4.32 -4.76
C PHE A 253 10.84 3.23 -4.28
N ARG A 254 10.50 1.95 -4.51
CA ARG A 254 11.39 0.82 -4.23
C ARG A 254 12.60 0.82 -5.15
N LEU A 255 12.35 1.02 -6.44
CA LEU A 255 13.41 1.17 -7.43
C LEU A 255 14.29 2.38 -7.12
N ALA A 256 13.69 3.52 -6.75
CA ALA A 256 14.42 4.74 -6.42
C ALA A 256 15.38 4.52 -5.25
N TRP A 257 14.95 3.93 -4.12
CA TRP A 257 15.86 3.70 -3.00
C TRP A 257 16.94 2.67 -3.34
N GLY A 258 16.64 1.63 -4.12
CA GLY A 258 17.66 0.68 -4.60
C GLY A 258 18.74 1.38 -5.44
N VAL A 259 18.34 2.29 -6.34
CA VAL A 259 19.26 3.10 -7.13
C VAL A 259 20.04 4.10 -6.26
N TYR A 260 19.41 4.70 -5.25
CA TYR A 260 20.12 5.56 -4.29
C TYR A 260 21.14 4.81 -3.45
N VAL A 261 20.89 3.56 -3.06
CA VAL A 261 21.88 2.71 -2.39
C VAL A 261 23.11 2.51 -3.29
N LEU A 262 22.90 2.17 -4.56
CA LEU A 262 24.00 2.06 -5.53
C LEU A 262 24.75 3.38 -5.67
N ALA A 263 24.03 4.49 -5.79
CA ALA A 263 24.60 5.82 -5.89
C ALA A 263 25.47 6.17 -4.66
N PHE A 264 24.97 5.89 -3.45
CA PHE A 264 25.69 6.10 -2.21
C PHE A 264 27.00 5.31 -2.18
N ILE A 265 26.96 4.01 -2.51
CA ILE A 265 28.14 3.14 -2.53
C ILE A 265 29.19 3.68 -3.52
N LEU A 266 28.78 4.02 -4.75
CA LEU A 266 29.68 4.55 -5.77
C LEU A 266 30.31 5.89 -5.35
N LEU A 267 29.52 6.79 -4.75
CA LEU A 267 30.02 8.07 -4.27
C LEU A 267 30.99 7.90 -3.10
N VAL A 268 30.76 6.96 -2.18
CA VAL A 268 31.70 6.64 -1.09
C VAL A 268 33.01 6.09 -1.64
N ILE A 269 32.95 5.15 -2.59
CA ILE A 269 34.16 4.62 -3.26
C ILE A 269 34.91 5.75 -3.97
N TYR A 270 34.20 6.66 -4.63
CA TYR A 270 34.80 7.83 -5.26
C TYR A 270 35.48 8.77 -4.25
N ILE A 271 34.84 9.06 -3.11
CA ILE A 271 35.41 9.94 -2.07
C ILE A 271 36.72 9.37 -1.52
N VAL A 272 36.81 8.04 -1.36
CA VAL A 272 38.01 7.37 -0.84
C VAL A 272 39.08 7.18 -1.92
N GLY A 273 38.69 6.69 -3.10
CA GLY A 273 39.63 6.29 -4.16
C GLY A 273 39.92 7.37 -5.20
N GLN A 274 39.18 8.48 -5.22
CA GLN A 274 39.32 9.62 -6.15
C GLN A 274 39.26 9.25 -7.64
N ASN A 275 38.69 8.09 -7.99
CA ASN A 275 38.52 7.66 -9.38
C ASN A 275 37.32 8.36 -10.04
N LYS A 276 37.60 9.32 -10.93
CA LYS A 276 36.59 10.14 -11.62
C LYS A 276 35.54 9.34 -12.38
N PHE A 277 35.88 8.16 -12.93
CA PHE A 277 34.91 7.31 -13.62
C PHE A 277 33.83 6.81 -12.65
N ILE A 278 34.23 6.35 -11.46
CA ILE A 278 33.32 5.89 -10.41
C ILE A 278 32.47 7.06 -9.88
N GLY A 279 33.07 8.24 -9.70
CA GLY A 279 32.35 9.45 -9.29
C GLY A 279 31.25 9.84 -10.28
N ASN A 280 31.55 9.81 -11.59
CA ASN A 280 30.57 10.08 -12.63
C ASN A 280 29.44 9.04 -12.64
N LEU A 281 29.76 7.75 -12.48
CA LEU A 281 28.74 6.70 -12.35
C LEU A 281 27.85 6.92 -11.12
N GLY A 282 28.44 7.31 -9.99
CA GLY A 282 27.69 7.65 -8.77
C GLY A 282 26.72 8.81 -8.99
N LEU A 283 27.17 9.88 -9.64
CA LEU A 283 26.31 11.03 -9.97
C LEU A 283 25.21 10.66 -10.96
N ILE A 284 25.51 9.88 -12.00
CA ILE A 284 24.50 9.35 -12.94
C ILE A 284 23.45 8.56 -12.16
N ALA A 285 23.86 7.70 -11.23
CA ALA A 285 22.93 6.94 -10.39
C ALA A 285 22.07 7.86 -9.50
N VAL A 286 22.61 8.96 -8.93
CA VAL A 286 21.78 9.94 -8.21
C VAL A 286 20.74 10.59 -9.12
N PHE A 287 21.14 11.03 -10.31
CA PHE A 287 20.20 11.61 -11.29
C PHE A 287 19.14 10.60 -11.73
N SER A 288 19.51 9.34 -11.99
CA SER A 288 18.58 8.26 -12.33
C SER A 288 17.62 7.97 -11.17
N GLY A 289 18.11 7.91 -9.94
CA GLY A 289 17.27 7.76 -8.74
C GLY A 289 16.29 8.91 -8.59
N LEU A 290 16.73 10.15 -8.80
CA LEU A 290 15.87 11.34 -8.77
C LEU A 290 14.83 11.34 -9.89
N ALA A 291 15.19 10.88 -11.09
CA ALA A 291 14.26 10.74 -12.20
C ALA A 291 13.17 9.69 -11.92
N ILE A 292 13.56 8.51 -11.40
CA ILE A 292 12.61 7.46 -10.99
C ILE A 292 11.70 7.96 -9.86
N HIS A 293 12.27 8.67 -8.88
CA HIS A 293 11.52 9.24 -7.77
C HIS A 293 10.49 10.26 -8.27
N THR A 294 10.89 11.16 -9.18
CA THR A 294 10.03 12.15 -9.81
C THR A 294 8.93 11.48 -10.65
N TYR A 295 9.26 10.45 -11.42
CA TYR A 295 8.29 9.66 -12.19
C TYR A 295 7.23 9.03 -11.27
N GLY A 296 7.67 8.39 -10.18
CA GLY A 296 6.77 7.79 -9.21
C GLY A 296 5.81 8.81 -8.59
N PHE A 297 6.29 10.02 -8.33
CA PHE A 297 5.46 11.12 -7.88
C PHE A 297 4.43 11.58 -8.91
N THR A 298 4.88 11.86 -10.13
CA THR A 298 4.03 12.37 -11.20
C THR A 298 2.89 11.40 -11.48
N VAL A 299 3.20 10.11 -11.66
CA VAL A 299 2.17 9.10 -11.92
C VAL A 299 1.20 8.97 -10.74
N ARG A 300 1.70 9.04 -9.49
CA ARG A 300 0.85 9.05 -8.30
C ARG A 300 -0.12 10.23 -8.29
N CYS A 301 0.33 11.43 -8.65
CA CYS A 301 -0.52 12.62 -8.74
C CYS A 301 -1.59 12.47 -9.82
N LEU A 302 -1.23 11.87 -10.97
CA LEU A 302 -2.18 11.58 -12.05
C LEU A 302 -3.24 10.54 -11.65
N ILE A 303 -2.88 9.56 -10.82
CA ILE A 303 -3.81 8.55 -10.28
C ILE A 303 -4.72 9.16 -9.20
N ALA A 304 -4.15 9.98 -8.31
CA ALA A 304 -4.88 10.59 -7.20
C ALA A 304 -5.76 11.78 -7.65
N GLY A 305 -5.46 12.39 -8.81
CA GLY A 305 -6.14 13.59 -9.29
C GLY A 305 -5.84 14.85 -8.46
N ARG A 306 -4.77 14.83 -7.66
CA ARG A 306 -4.40 15.91 -6.73
C ARG A 306 -2.89 15.97 -6.50
N PRO A 307 -2.35 17.12 -6.05
CA PRO A 307 -0.96 17.24 -5.60
C PRO A 307 -0.64 16.33 -4.40
N PRO A 308 0.65 16.05 -4.14
CA PRO A 308 1.07 15.16 -3.07
C PRO A 308 0.92 15.82 -1.67
N VAL A 309 1.34 15.09 -0.64
CA VAL A 309 1.44 15.55 0.77
C VAL A 309 0.09 15.65 1.47
N THR A 310 -0.73 14.60 1.30
CA THR A 310 -2.05 14.51 1.95
C THR A 310 -2.06 13.61 3.18
N ASN A 311 -1.04 12.77 3.33
CA ASN A 311 -0.85 11.89 4.47
C ASN A 311 0.64 11.78 4.84
N MET A 312 0.94 11.03 5.90
CA MET A 312 2.32 10.87 6.40
C MET A 312 3.23 10.16 5.39
N TYR A 313 2.72 9.14 4.68
CA TYR A 313 3.46 8.45 3.63
C TYR A 313 3.91 9.43 2.55
N GLU A 314 2.97 10.21 2.00
CA GLU A 314 3.22 11.20 0.95
C GLU A 314 4.16 12.32 1.41
N SER A 315 4.12 12.69 2.69
CA SER A 315 5.05 13.67 3.25
C SER A 315 6.49 13.14 3.26
N VAL A 316 6.69 11.87 3.66
CA VAL A 316 8.03 11.27 3.72
C VAL A 316 8.66 11.15 2.34
N ILE A 317 7.90 10.66 1.34
CA ILE A 317 8.41 10.60 -0.03
C ILE A 317 8.73 12.02 -0.55
N TRP A 318 7.96 13.05 -0.16
CA TRP A 318 8.11 14.40 -0.71
C TRP A 318 9.36 15.08 -0.17
N VAL A 319 9.58 14.98 1.14
CA VAL A 319 10.76 15.53 1.82
C VAL A 319 12.03 14.83 1.33
N THR A 320 12.00 13.51 1.15
CA THR A 320 13.17 12.77 0.63
C THR A 320 13.50 13.14 -0.81
N TRP A 321 12.49 13.32 -1.68
CA TRP A 321 12.69 13.84 -3.03
C TRP A 321 13.31 15.25 -3.02
N GLY A 322 12.77 16.16 -2.21
CA GLY A 322 13.29 17.51 -2.05
C GLY A 322 14.74 17.53 -1.57
N CYS A 323 15.13 16.59 -0.68
CA CYS A 323 16.46 16.54 -0.11
C CYS A 323 17.50 16.22 -1.19
N VAL A 324 17.20 15.22 -2.03
CA VAL A 324 18.05 14.88 -3.18
C VAL A 324 18.05 16.03 -4.19
N PHE A 325 16.89 16.60 -4.52
CA PHE A 325 16.78 17.74 -5.44
C PHE A 325 17.65 18.93 -5.00
N PHE A 326 17.52 19.37 -3.75
CA PHE A 326 18.34 20.46 -3.22
C PHE A 326 19.83 20.08 -3.15
N SER A 327 20.17 18.83 -2.85
CA SER A 327 21.56 18.39 -2.89
C SER A 327 22.16 18.49 -4.28
N MET A 328 21.39 18.21 -5.33
CA MET A 328 21.86 18.36 -6.71
C MET A 328 22.03 19.83 -7.08
N TRP A 329 21.14 20.70 -6.61
CA TRP A 329 21.28 22.14 -6.81
C TRP A 329 22.55 22.69 -6.13
N VAL A 330 22.80 22.32 -4.87
CA VAL A 330 24.00 22.73 -4.14
C VAL A 330 25.26 22.11 -4.77
N TRP A 331 25.19 20.84 -5.19
CA TRP A 331 26.29 20.20 -5.92
C TRP A 331 26.62 20.92 -7.23
N LEU A 332 25.64 21.48 -7.95
CA LEU A 332 25.91 22.25 -9.16
C LEU A 332 26.78 23.48 -8.90
N ALA A 333 26.63 24.12 -7.74
CA ALA A 333 27.42 25.28 -7.33
C ALA A 333 28.82 24.87 -6.83
N TYR A 334 28.91 23.89 -5.92
CA TYR A 334 30.15 23.57 -5.20
C TYR A 334 30.94 22.39 -5.76
N LYS A 335 30.34 21.57 -6.63
CA LYS A 335 30.93 20.35 -7.23
C LYS A 335 31.48 19.33 -6.22
N ASN A 336 31.11 19.43 -4.95
CA ASN A 336 31.54 18.51 -3.89
C ASN A 336 30.60 17.30 -3.80
N SER A 337 31.13 16.09 -4.03
CA SER A 337 30.35 14.85 -4.06
C SER A 337 29.90 14.33 -2.69
N ILE A 338 30.40 14.91 -1.60
CA ILE A 338 29.90 14.64 -0.24
C ILE A 338 28.43 15.07 -0.12
N ILE A 339 28.03 16.13 -0.83
CA ILE A 339 26.67 16.68 -0.77
C ILE A 339 25.61 15.69 -1.26
N PRO A 340 25.67 15.16 -2.51
CA PRO A 340 24.72 14.16 -2.95
C PRO A 340 24.84 12.85 -2.16
N ALA A 341 26.05 12.47 -1.71
CA ALA A 341 26.22 11.28 -0.87
C ALA A 341 25.44 11.39 0.45
N ALA A 342 25.56 12.53 1.14
CA ALA A 342 24.82 12.79 2.38
C ALA A 342 23.29 12.78 2.15
N ALA A 343 22.81 13.35 1.05
CA ALA A 343 21.39 13.37 0.70
C ALA A 343 20.83 11.97 0.40
N THR A 344 21.60 11.12 -0.28
CA THR A 344 21.18 9.74 -0.57
C THR A 344 20.95 8.93 0.71
N VAL A 345 21.73 9.15 1.79
CA VAL A 345 21.49 8.50 3.08
C VAL A 345 20.09 8.82 3.63
N PHE A 346 19.73 10.10 3.63
CA PHE A 346 18.41 10.54 4.08
C PHE A 346 17.28 9.98 3.19
N ALA A 347 17.48 10.02 1.87
CA ALA A 347 16.52 9.48 0.92
C ALA A 347 16.30 7.97 1.06
N ILE A 348 17.39 7.20 1.22
CA ILE A 348 17.33 5.76 1.47
C ILE A 348 16.56 5.49 2.75
N MET A 349 16.90 6.16 3.85
CA MET A 349 16.23 5.97 5.14
C MET A 349 14.71 6.23 5.03
N GLY A 350 14.30 7.37 4.47
CA GLY A 350 12.89 7.71 4.37
C GLY A 350 12.11 6.79 3.41
N LEU A 351 12.68 6.45 2.25
CA LEU A 351 12.01 5.57 1.29
C LEU A 351 11.94 4.11 1.76
N VAL A 352 12.97 3.60 2.43
CA VAL A 352 12.95 2.26 3.03
C VAL A 352 11.89 2.18 4.13
N LEU A 353 11.78 3.21 4.98
CA LEU A 353 10.72 3.28 5.99
C LEU A 353 9.33 3.28 5.33
N ALA A 354 9.12 4.09 4.29
CA ALA A 354 7.86 4.16 3.55
C ALA A 354 7.46 2.83 2.89
N ASP A 355 8.42 2.07 2.36
CA ASP A 355 8.18 0.81 1.67
C ASP A 355 7.97 -0.38 2.63
N ASN A 356 8.60 -0.35 3.81
CA ASN A 356 8.63 -1.50 4.73
C ASN A 356 7.70 -1.37 5.95
N LEU A 357 7.14 -0.19 6.22
CA LEU A 357 6.23 0.05 7.35
C LEU A 357 4.82 0.51 6.93
N PRO A 358 4.09 -0.27 6.10
CA PRO A 358 2.77 0.11 5.59
C PRO A 358 1.70 0.31 6.68
N PHE A 359 1.88 -0.35 7.84
CA PHE A 359 0.98 -0.17 9.00
C PHE A 359 1.08 1.19 9.68
N VAL A 360 2.16 1.94 9.40
CA VAL A 360 2.41 3.27 9.98
C VAL A 360 2.34 4.33 8.88
N LEU A 361 2.89 4.01 7.71
CA LEU A 361 2.93 4.85 6.52
C LEU A 361 2.04 4.22 5.46
N ASP A 362 0.73 4.46 5.55
CA ASP A 362 -0.26 3.91 4.60
C ASP A 362 -0.01 4.44 3.17
N PRO A 363 0.40 3.58 2.21
CA PRO A 363 0.64 3.98 0.83
C PRO A 363 -0.66 4.15 0.02
N SER A 364 -1.81 3.74 0.55
CA SER A 364 -3.11 3.81 -0.13
C SER A 364 -3.51 5.24 -0.46
N ILE A 365 -4.10 5.42 -1.64
CA ILE A 365 -4.62 6.71 -2.08
C ILE A 365 -6.09 6.79 -1.66
N ASN A 366 -6.31 7.44 -0.52
CA ASN A 366 -7.63 7.69 0.06
C ASN A 366 -8.18 9.06 -0.40
N PRO A 367 -9.51 9.24 -0.53
CA PRO A 367 -10.10 10.56 -0.78
C PRO A 367 -9.66 11.60 0.25
N LEU A 368 -9.67 12.87 -0.14
CA LEU A 368 -9.31 13.96 0.77
C LEU A 368 -10.35 14.09 1.87
N GLU A 369 -9.89 14.39 3.07
CA GLU A 369 -10.74 14.95 4.13
C GLU A 369 -11.47 16.20 3.62
N PRO A 370 -12.74 16.44 3.99
CA PRO A 370 -13.52 17.56 3.47
C PRO A 370 -12.84 18.92 3.59
N VAL A 371 -12.08 19.14 4.68
CA VAL A 371 -11.30 20.37 4.94
C VAL A 371 -10.21 20.63 3.90
N LEU A 372 -9.65 19.58 3.30
CA LEU A 372 -8.54 19.69 2.33
C LEU A 372 -9.03 19.86 0.88
N ARG A 373 -10.33 19.65 0.60
CA ARG A 373 -10.85 19.63 -0.78
C ARG A 373 -10.97 21.01 -1.44
N SER A 374 -11.24 22.06 -0.67
CA SER A 374 -11.70 23.35 -1.20
C SER A 374 -10.72 24.52 -0.97
N ASN A 375 -9.48 24.25 -0.56
CA ASN A 375 -8.55 25.30 -0.16
C ASN A 375 -7.22 25.26 -0.93
N TYR A 376 -7.19 25.94 -2.07
CA TYR A 376 -6.00 26.07 -2.93
C TYR A 376 -4.79 26.64 -2.17
N TRP A 377 -5.01 27.64 -1.32
CA TRP A 377 -3.96 28.26 -0.51
C TRP A 377 -3.35 27.28 0.49
N LEU A 378 -4.16 26.42 1.09
CA LEU A 378 -3.69 25.39 2.01
C LEU A 378 -2.77 24.40 1.29
N THR A 379 -3.10 24.00 0.07
CA THR A 379 -2.26 23.09 -0.72
C THR A 379 -0.88 23.68 -1.00
N ILE A 380 -0.81 24.94 -1.48
CA ILE A 380 0.48 25.62 -1.72
C ILE A 380 1.27 25.75 -0.41
N HIS A 381 0.59 26.15 0.67
CA HIS A 381 1.20 26.33 1.98
C HIS A 381 1.85 25.03 2.48
N VAL A 382 1.10 23.91 2.49
CA VAL A 382 1.60 22.62 2.96
C VAL A 382 2.76 22.12 2.09
N LEU A 383 2.65 22.21 0.76
CA LEU A 383 3.74 21.79 -0.15
C LEU A 383 5.01 22.60 0.10
N THR A 384 4.90 23.92 0.27
CA THR A 384 6.05 24.81 0.47
C THR A 384 6.72 24.58 1.84
N ILE A 385 5.93 24.52 2.91
CA ILE A 385 6.47 24.28 4.27
C ILE A 385 7.10 22.90 4.35
N THR A 386 6.45 21.87 3.82
CA THR A 386 7.02 20.51 3.87
C THR A 386 8.28 20.40 3.02
N LEU A 387 8.37 21.11 1.90
CA LEU A 387 9.59 21.18 1.11
C LEU A 387 10.75 21.86 1.88
N SER A 388 10.47 22.81 2.78
CA SER A 388 11.51 23.42 3.62
C SER A 388 12.20 22.42 4.56
N TYR A 389 11.48 21.38 5.03
CA TYR A 389 12.09 20.29 5.82
C TYR A 389 13.14 19.52 5.05
N ALA A 390 13.06 19.51 3.71
CA ALA A 390 14.03 18.83 2.88
C ALA A 390 15.41 19.54 2.88
N ALA A 391 15.40 20.87 2.84
CA ALA A 391 16.62 21.68 2.98
C ALA A 391 17.21 21.54 4.39
N PHE A 392 16.36 21.52 5.42
CA PHE A 392 16.78 21.27 6.79
C PHE A 392 17.39 19.88 6.97
N ALA A 393 16.78 18.85 6.39
CA ALA A 393 17.30 17.48 6.41
C ALA A 393 18.67 17.37 5.73
N LEU A 394 18.86 18.04 4.59
CA LEU A 394 20.16 18.10 3.92
C LEU A 394 21.22 18.76 4.81
N SER A 395 20.88 19.90 5.43
CA SER A 395 21.76 20.61 6.36
C SER A 395 22.14 19.74 7.56
N LEU A 396 21.18 19.00 8.14
CA LEU A 396 21.41 18.04 9.21
C LEU A 396 22.42 16.97 8.78
N CYS A 397 22.24 16.35 7.62
CA CYS A 397 23.15 15.32 7.13
C CYS A 397 24.57 15.87 6.91
N LEU A 398 24.70 17.04 6.28
CA LEU A 398 26.00 17.69 6.07
C LEU A 398 26.69 18.06 7.39
N GLY A 399 25.94 18.62 8.35
CA GLY A 399 26.46 18.98 9.67
C GLY A 399 27.00 17.77 10.42
N ASN A 400 26.29 16.63 10.36
CA ASN A 400 26.75 15.38 10.98
C ASN A 400 28.00 14.81 10.28
N VAL A 401 28.10 14.92 8.96
CA VAL A 401 29.30 14.53 8.22
C VAL A 401 30.51 15.36 8.67
N VAL A 402 30.35 16.69 8.74
CA VAL A 402 31.42 17.60 9.21
C VAL A 402 31.80 17.29 10.66
N MET A 403 30.83 17.09 11.55
CA MET A 403 31.08 16.72 12.94
C MET A 403 31.87 15.41 13.04
N GLY A 404 31.50 14.39 12.25
CA GLY A 404 32.23 13.14 12.17
C GLY A 404 33.70 13.35 11.77
N TYR A 405 33.97 14.20 10.79
CA TYR A 405 35.35 14.56 10.42
C TYR A 405 36.13 15.17 11.60
N TYR A 406 35.54 16.08 12.36
CA TYR A 406 36.18 16.69 13.54
C TYR A 406 36.47 15.66 14.65
N VAL A 407 35.53 14.76 14.93
CA VAL A 407 35.67 13.75 15.99
C VAL A 407 36.73 12.71 15.64
N PHE A 408 36.72 12.20 14.41
CA PHE A 408 37.61 11.10 14.02
C PHE A 408 38.97 11.58 13.46
N ARG A 409 39.11 12.87 13.12
CA ARG A 409 40.37 13.48 12.64
C ARG A 409 40.63 14.86 13.26
N PRO A 410 40.79 14.96 14.60
CA PRO A 410 40.91 16.24 15.30
C PRO A 410 42.18 17.04 14.95
N THR A 411 43.22 16.41 14.40
CA THR A 411 44.49 17.05 14.03
C THR A 411 44.48 17.72 12.65
N HIS A 412 43.42 17.54 11.85
CA HIS A 412 43.30 18.05 10.47
C HIS A 412 42.34 19.25 10.34
N THR A 413 42.18 20.06 11.38
CA THR A 413 41.21 21.19 11.41
C THR A 413 41.39 22.21 10.28
N ALA A 414 42.63 22.55 9.91
CA ALA A 414 42.90 23.49 8.81
C ALA A 414 42.50 22.93 7.43
N HIS A 415 42.64 21.63 7.20
CA HIS A 415 42.21 20.97 5.96
C HIS A 415 40.68 20.84 5.92
N ILE A 416 40.06 20.57 7.08
CA ILE A 416 38.60 20.50 7.22
C ILE A 416 38.01 21.87 6.92
N GLN A 417 38.52 22.96 7.50
CA GLN A 417 38.03 24.33 7.24
C GLN A 417 38.14 24.74 5.76
N ASN A 418 39.17 24.29 5.04
CA ASN A 418 39.33 24.55 3.62
C ASN A 418 38.50 23.61 2.70
N GLN A 419 38.03 22.46 3.19
CA GLN A 419 37.18 21.51 2.42
C GLN A 419 35.69 21.58 2.78
N SER A 420 35.37 22.00 4.00
CA SER A 420 34.01 22.07 4.52
C SER A 420 33.37 23.36 4.03
N LEU A 421 32.71 23.30 2.86
CA LEU A 421 31.63 24.22 2.47
C LEU A 421 31.95 25.72 2.36
N TYR A 422 33.22 26.14 2.49
CA TYR A 422 33.65 27.55 2.40
C TYR A 422 34.65 27.84 1.27
N MET A 423 34.41 27.28 0.09
CA MET A 423 34.77 27.91 -1.19
C MET A 423 33.65 27.71 -2.19
#